data_AF-A0A1V4SZV0-F1
#
_entry.id   AF-A0A1V4SZV0-F1
#
_cell.length_a   1.000
_cell.length_b   1.000
_cell.length_c   1.000
_cell.angle_alpha   90.00
_cell.angle_beta   90.00
_cell.angle_gamma   90.00
#
_symmetry.space_group_name_H-M   'P 1'
#
loop_
_entity.id
_entity.type
_entity.pdbx_description
1 polymer ?
#
loop_
_entity_poly.entity_id
_entity_poly.type
_entity_poly.pdbx_seq_one_letter_code
_entity_poly.pdbx_strand_id
1 'polypeptide(L)'
;RKVSLALTLIATVVILLLSDFTLRAQQMPEITINLYPAIYAVMTWFLASNFFKLILGTWHTLRGPDDNPWHPSHSAREPRSTARVAIVYPVYHEDVPRVAAGMAATWASIERECPQYSHHFDNFLLSDSRKLEYNVV
;
A
#
# COMPACT_ATOMS: atom_id res chain seq x y z
N ARG A 1 -10.12 11.50 -6.03
CA ARG A 1 -9.39 12.60 -5.33
C ARG A 1 -10.30 13.76 -4.86
N LYS A 2 -11.08 14.42 -5.75
CA LYS A 2 -11.98 15.52 -5.34
C LYS A 2 -13.06 15.06 -4.36
N VAL A 3 -13.69 13.92 -4.64
CA VAL A 3 -14.74 13.31 -3.79
C VAL A 3 -14.21 12.99 -2.39
N SER A 4 -13.09 12.27 -2.29
CA SER A 4 -12.49 11.92 -0.98
C SER A 4 -12.14 13.16 -0.16
N LEU A 5 -11.59 14.21 -0.80
CA LEU A 5 -11.27 15.45 -0.12
C LEU A 5 -12.52 16.19 0.37
N ALA A 6 -13.58 16.24 -0.44
CA ALA A 6 -14.85 16.83 -0.03
C ALA A 6 -15.46 16.08 1.16
N LEU A 7 -15.47 14.74 1.12
CA LEU A 7 -15.96 13.91 2.23
C LEU A 7 -15.14 14.11 3.50
N THR A 8 -13.80 14.16 3.39
CA THR A 8 -12.92 14.46 4.52
C THR A 8 -13.24 15.83 5.12
N LEU A 9 -13.33 16.88 4.29
CA LEU A 9 -13.63 18.23 4.76
C LEU A 9 -14.99 18.30 5.46
N ILE A 10 -16.03 17.74 4.83
CA ILE A 10 -17.39 17.72 5.39
C ILE A 10 -17.40 16.97 6.73
N ALA A 11 -16.81 15.77 6.79
CA ALA A 11 -16.78 14.98 8.01
C ALA A 11 -16.00 15.69 9.13
N THR A 12 -14.85 16.29 8.82
CA THR A 12 -14.07 17.06 9.78
C THR A 12 -14.87 18.24 10.30
N VAL A 13 -15.52 19.03 9.43
CA VAL A 13 -16.35 20.16 9.86
C VAL A 13 -17.51 19.70 10.74
N VAL A 14 -18.24 18.66 10.33
CA VAL A 14 -19.36 18.12 11.11
C VAL A 14 -18.91 17.65 12.49
N ILE A 15 -17.81 16.89 12.56
CA ILE A 15 -17.26 16.40 13.84
C ILE A 15 -16.82 17.57 14.73
N LEU A 16 -16.22 18.62 14.16
CA LEU A 16 -15.82 19.81 14.92
C LEU A 16 -17.02 20.59 15.46
N LEU A 17 -18.07 20.75 14.66
CA LEU A 17 -19.30 21.41 15.10
C LEU A 17 -19.99 20.62 16.23
N LEU A 18 -20.06 19.30 16.10
CA LEU A 18 -20.59 18.42 17.15
C LEU A 18 -19.73 18.47 18.42
N SER A 19 -18.40 18.51 18.25
CA SER A 19 -17.47 18.63 19.37
C SER A 19 -17.61 19.96 20.10
N ASP A 20 -17.68 21.09 19.40
CA ASP A 20 -17.86 22.42 20.01
C ASP A 20 -19.21 22.51 20.75
N PHE A 21 -20.29 22.03 20.12
CA PHE A 21 -21.60 21.96 20.76
C PHE A 21 -21.57 21.14 22.05
N THR A 22 -20.93 19.96 22.03
CA THR A 22 -20.83 19.07 23.19
C THR A 22 -19.99 19.70 24.31
N LEU A 23 -18.84 20.29 23.99
CA LEU A 23 -17.96 20.94 24.97
C LEU A 23 -18.64 22.12 25.66
N ARG A 24 -19.40 22.94 24.90
CA ARG A 24 -20.19 24.05 25.45
C ARG A 24 -21.33 23.55 26.33
N ALA A 25 -22.03 22.49 25.91
CA ALA A 25 -23.10 21.88 26.70
C ALA A 25 -22.59 21.33 28.05
N GLN A 26 -21.35 20.85 28.09
CA GLN A 26 -20.69 20.37 29.31
C GLN A 26 -20.06 21.48 30.16
N GLN A 27 -20.25 22.76 29.80
CA GLN A 27 -19.72 23.91 30.53
C GLN A 27 -18.20 23.83 30.77
N MET A 28 -17.47 23.31 29.78
CA MET A 28 -16.01 23.17 29.87
C MET A 28 -15.31 24.54 29.96
N PRO A 29 -14.11 24.62 30.57
CA PRO A 29 -13.32 25.85 30.59
C PRO A 29 -13.05 26.38 29.17
N GLU A 30 -13.00 27.71 29.00
CA GLU A 30 -12.83 28.35 27.68
C GLU A 30 -11.55 27.90 26.95
N ILE A 31 -10.47 27.68 27.70
CA ILE A 31 -9.21 27.17 27.14
C ILE A 31 -9.43 25.81 26.46
N THR A 32 -10.22 24.93 27.08
CA THR A 32 -10.55 23.60 26.53
C THR A 32 -11.43 23.71 25.30
N ILE A 33 -12.42 24.61 25.31
CA ILE A 33 -13.32 24.85 24.17
C ILE A 33 -12.52 25.30 22.93
N ASN A 34 -11.42 26.02 23.11
CA ASN A 34 -10.60 26.47 21.98
C ASN A 34 -9.51 25.45 21.59
N LEU A 35 -8.83 24.86 22.56
CA LEU A 35 -7.69 23.98 22.31
C LEU A 35 -8.10 22.59 21.80
N TYR A 36 -9.17 22.02 22.38
CA TYR A 36 -9.58 20.66 22.05
C TYR A 36 -10.01 20.53 20.59
N PRO A 37 -10.91 21.38 20.03
CA PRO A 37 -11.28 21.28 18.62
C PRO A 37 -10.10 21.50 17.67
N ALA A 38 -9.11 22.31 18.02
CA ALA A 38 -7.93 22.53 17.18
C ALA A 38 -7.11 21.24 17.01
N ILE A 39 -6.83 20.54 18.11
CA ILE A 39 -6.12 19.25 18.09
C ILE A 39 -6.99 18.20 17.40
N TYR A 40 -8.29 18.18 17.73
CA TYR A 40 -9.22 17.20 17.19
C TYR A 40 -9.45 17.38 15.69
N ALA A 41 -9.34 18.60 15.16
CA ALA A 41 -9.40 18.89 13.73
C ALA A 41 -8.30 18.17 12.97
N VAL A 42 -7.05 18.27 13.45
CA VAL A 42 -5.90 17.63 12.81
C VAL A 42 -6.03 16.11 12.84
N MET A 43 -6.36 15.55 14.00
CA MET A 43 -6.54 14.11 14.17
C MET A 43 -7.66 13.58 13.27
N THR A 44 -8.83 14.24 13.32
CA THR A 44 -10.00 13.87 12.53
C THR A 44 -9.74 14.01 11.03
N TRP A 45 -9.01 15.04 10.60
CA TRP A 45 -8.64 15.22 9.20
C TRP A 45 -7.86 14.01 8.65
N PHE A 46 -6.81 13.59 9.34
CA PHE A 46 -6.01 12.43 8.91
C PHE A 46 -6.83 11.13 8.97
N LEU A 47 -7.60 10.93 10.04
CA LEU A 47 -8.47 9.77 10.19
C LEU A 47 -9.49 9.68 9.05
N ALA A 48 -10.26 10.75 8.81
CA ALA A 48 -11.27 10.81 7.76
C ALA A 48 -10.67 10.69 6.36
N SER A 49 -9.51 11.31 6.10
CA SER A 49 -8.78 11.17 4.83
C SER A 49 -8.45 9.72 4.54
N ASN A 50 -7.89 8.99 5.51
CA ASN A 50 -7.50 7.60 5.32
C ASN A 50 -8.73 6.70 5.19
N PHE A 51 -9.75 6.91 6.03
CA PHE A 51 -10.99 6.16 6.02
C PHE A 51 -11.71 6.23 4.67
N PHE A 52 -11.96 7.44 4.14
CA PHE A 52 -12.67 7.57 2.86
C PHE A 52 -11.84 7.09 1.67
N LYS A 53 -10.51 7.27 1.69
CA LYS A 53 -9.64 6.70 0.65
C LYS A 53 -9.71 5.18 0.66
N LEU A 54 -9.71 4.55 1.84
CA LEU A 54 -9.82 3.11 1.97
C LEU A 54 -11.17 2.62 1.45
N ILE A 55 -12.29 3.20 1.91
CA ILE A 55 -13.63 2.78 1.46
C ILE A 55 -13.79 2.94 -0.05
N LEU A 56 -13.46 4.11 -0.61
CA LEU A 56 -13.58 4.35 -2.04
C LEU A 56 -12.64 3.46 -2.85
N GLY A 57 -11.41 3.26 -2.38
CA GLY A 57 -10.45 2.37 -2.99
C GLY A 57 -10.96 0.93 -3.02
N THR A 58 -11.38 0.40 -1.87
CA THR A 58 -11.96 -0.95 -1.76
C THR A 58 -13.20 -1.11 -2.64
N TRP A 59 -14.10 -0.13 -2.64
CA TRP A 59 -15.32 -0.14 -3.46
C TRP A 59 -15.00 -0.24 -4.97
N HIS A 60 -13.97 0.44 -5.44
CA HIS A 60 -13.50 0.32 -6.83
C HIS A 60 -12.76 -0.99 -7.08
N THR A 61 -11.91 -1.44 -6.16
CA THR A 61 -11.18 -2.71 -6.30
C THR A 61 -12.11 -3.91 -6.42
N LEU A 62 -13.20 -3.95 -5.63
CA LEU A 62 -14.22 -5.00 -5.72
C LEU A 62 -15.00 -4.98 -7.06
N ARG A 63 -15.03 -3.82 -7.73
CA ARG A 63 -15.49 -3.58 -9.11
C ARG A 63 -14.78 -4.42 -10.18
N GLY A 64 -13.53 -4.78 -9.89
CA GLY A 64 -12.59 -5.24 -10.90
C GLY A 64 -12.04 -4.09 -11.76
N PRO A 65 -11.22 -4.43 -12.77
CA PRO A 65 -10.48 -3.45 -13.57
C PRO A 65 -11.34 -2.48 -14.38
N ASP A 66 -12.40 -2.98 -15.00
CA ASP A 66 -13.23 -2.20 -15.93
C ASP A 66 -14.02 -1.09 -15.23
N ASP A 67 -14.55 -1.40 -14.04
CA ASP A 67 -15.31 -0.46 -13.19
C ASP A 67 -14.42 0.36 -12.23
N ASN A 68 -13.09 0.28 -12.39
CA ASN A 68 -12.14 1.07 -11.64
C ASN A 68 -11.38 2.01 -12.59
N PRO A 69 -11.74 3.31 -12.65
CA PRO A 69 -11.10 4.27 -13.54
C PRO A 69 -9.64 4.55 -13.20
N TRP A 70 -9.16 4.10 -12.04
CA TRP A 70 -7.76 4.22 -11.61
C TRP A 70 -7.03 2.87 -11.62
N HIS A 71 -7.62 1.83 -12.22
CA HIS A 71 -6.96 0.55 -12.33
C HIS A 71 -5.67 0.69 -13.16
N PRO A 72 -4.52 0.17 -12.69
CA PRO A 72 -3.24 0.33 -13.38
C PRO A 72 -3.23 -0.19 -14.83
N SER A 73 -4.07 -1.19 -15.13
CA SER A 73 -4.20 -1.76 -16.48
C SER A 73 -4.58 -0.73 -17.54
N HIS A 74 -5.36 0.30 -17.21
CA HIS A 74 -5.76 1.36 -18.17
C HIS A 74 -4.57 2.16 -18.70
N SER A 75 -3.47 2.16 -17.95
CA SER A 75 -2.22 2.82 -18.32
C SER A 75 -1.06 1.84 -18.53
N ALA A 76 -1.34 0.53 -18.45
CA ALA A 76 -0.34 -0.49 -18.66
C ALA A 76 0.17 -0.40 -20.10
N ARG A 77 1.48 -0.58 -20.24
CA ARG A 77 2.16 -0.59 -21.53
C ARG A 77 3.06 -1.81 -21.55
N GLU A 78 3.23 -2.33 -22.75
CA GLU A 78 4.25 -3.34 -22.99
C GLU A 78 5.61 -2.84 -22.50
N PRO A 79 6.37 -3.68 -21.78
CA PRO A 79 7.74 -3.35 -21.42
C PRO A 79 8.55 -3.10 -22.69
N ARG A 80 9.54 -2.21 -22.60
CA ARG A 80 10.48 -2.00 -23.70
C ARG A 80 11.26 -3.29 -23.94
N SER A 81 11.62 -3.60 -25.18
CA SER A 81 12.41 -4.79 -25.51
C SER A 81 13.75 -4.87 -24.76
N THR A 82 14.31 -3.71 -24.38
CA THR A 82 15.57 -3.62 -23.61
C THR A 82 15.38 -3.55 -22.10
N ALA A 83 14.14 -3.54 -21.60
CA ALA A 83 13.88 -3.52 -20.16
C ALA A 83 14.32 -4.84 -19.52
N ARG A 84 14.93 -4.76 -18.34
CA ARG A 84 15.34 -5.92 -17.53
C ARG A 84 14.85 -5.72 -16.10
N VAL A 85 14.38 -6.79 -15.49
CA VAL A 85 13.86 -6.85 -14.12
C VAL A 85 14.72 -7.81 -13.31
N ALA A 86 15.39 -7.30 -12.29
CA ALA A 86 16.14 -8.13 -11.35
C ALA A 86 15.21 -8.63 -10.23
N ILE A 87 15.12 -9.96 -10.09
CA ILE A 87 14.51 -10.61 -8.92
C ILE A 87 15.65 -10.94 -7.96
N VAL A 88 15.67 -10.27 -6.82
CA VAL A 88 16.77 -10.36 -5.87
C VAL A 88 16.38 -11.22 -4.68
N TYR A 89 17.20 -12.23 -4.38
CA TYR A 89 17.06 -13.16 -3.26
C TYR A 89 18.16 -12.88 -2.23
N PRO A 90 17.92 -12.01 -1.22
CA PRO A 90 18.86 -11.83 -0.13
C PRO A 90 18.83 -13.06 0.78
N VAL A 91 20.01 -13.63 1.07
CA VAL A 91 20.15 -14.86 1.85
C VAL A 91 21.24 -14.72 2.91
N TYR A 92 20.89 -15.03 4.16
CA TYR A 92 21.84 -15.08 5.26
C TYR A 92 21.48 -16.18 6.25
N HIS A 93 22.34 -17.20 6.36
CA HIS A 93 22.12 -18.38 7.22
C HIS A 93 20.78 -19.08 6.98
N GLU A 94 20.33 -19.13 5.72
CA GLU A 94 19.11 -19.83 5.34
C GLU A 94 19.42 -21.20 4.75
N ASP A 95 18.46 -22.11 4.88
CA ASP A 95 18.51 -23.43 4.29
C ASP A 95 18.47 -23.37 2.74
N VAL A 96 19.54 -23.86 2.11
CA VAL A 96 19.77 -23.74 0.66
C VAL A 96 18.67 -24.43 -0.17
N PRO A 97 18.25 -25.67 0.13
CA PRO A 97 17.15 -26.32 -0.58
C PRO A 97 15.85 -25.51 -0.53
N ARG A 98 15.52 -24.90 0.63
CA ARG A 98 14.33 -24.06 0.75
C ARG A 98 14.42 -22.81 -0.12
N VAL A 99 15.55 -22.13 -0.13
CA VAL A 99 15.79 -20.95 -0.99
C VAL A 99 15.67 -21.34 -2.46
N ALA A 100 16.35 -22.41 -2.87
CA ALA A 100 16.31 -22.90 -4.25
C ALA A 100 14.89 -23.29 -4.69
N ALA A 101 14.12 -23.94 -3.81
CA ALA A 101 12.71 -24.25 -4.08
C ALA A 101 11.86 -22.98 -4.25
N GLY A 102 12.09 -21.95 -3.45
CA GLY A 102 11.42 -20.64 -3.58
C GLY A 102 11.77 -19.93 -4.89
N MET A 103 13.05 -19.95 -5.29
CA MET A 103 13.50 -19.42 -6.57
C MET A 103 12.84 -20.17 -7.73
N ALA A 104 12.86 -21.51 -7.71
CA ALA A 104 12.23 -22.35 -8.73
C ALA A 104 10.71 -22.12 -8.82
N ALA A 105 10.02 -22.01 -7.68
CA ALA A 105 8.59 -21.74 -7.65
C ALA A 105 8.24 -20.34 -8.20
N THR A 106 9.07 -19.33 -7.91
CA THR A 106 8.93 -17.98 -8.47
C THR A 106 9.07 -18.02 -9.99
N TRP A 107 10.11 -18.71 -10.49
CA TRP A 107 10.36 -18.84 -11.92
C TRP A 107 9.23 -19.60 -12.64
N ALA A 108 8.80 -20.73 -12.10
CA ALA A 108 7.69 -21.50 -12.64
C ALA A 108 6.38 -20.69 -12.70
N SER A 109 6.15 -19.80 -11.73
CA SER A 109 4.99 -18.90 -11.74
C SER A 109 5.08 -17.86 -12.86
N ILE A 110 6.28 -17.30 -13.11
CA ILE A 110 6.50 -16.36 -14.21
C ILE A 110 6.29 -17.03 -15.56
N GLU A 111 6.89 -18.21 -15.77
CA GLU A 111 6.74 -18.97 -17.01
C GLU A 111 5.28 -19.38 -17.26
N ARG A 112 4.53 -19.71 -16.21
CA ARG A 112 3.12 -20.10 -16.32
C ARG A 112 2.20 -18.91 -16.62
N GLU A 113 2.33 -17.81 -15.88
CA GLU A 113 1.39 -16.68 -15.95
C GLU A 113 1.76 -15.66 -17.03
N CYS A 114 3.05 -15.55 -17.37
CA CYS A 114 3.60 -14.50 -18.23
C CYS A 114 4.73 -15.03 -19.15
N PRO A 115 4.50 -16.13 -19.91
CA PRO A 115 5.55 -16.79 -20.69
C PRO A 115 6.25 -15.83 -21.67
N GLN A 116 5.50 -14.93 -22.29
CA GLN A 116 6.02 -13.95 -23.25
C GLN A 116 6.96 -12.91 -22.63
N TYR A 117 6.89 -12.68 -21.31
CA TYR A 117 7.73 -11.70 -20.60
C TYR A 117 8.86 -12.31 -19.79
N SER A 118 8.94 -13.64 -19.71
CA SER A 118 9.97 -14.37 -18.95
C SER A 118 11.40 -13.89 -19.26
N HIS A 119 11.69 -13.58 -20.52
CA HIS A 119 12.98 -13.08 -20.99
C HIS A 119 13.40 -11.71 -20.43
N HIS A 120 12.49 -10.96 -19.81
CA HIS A 120 12.81 -9.71 -19.13
C HIS A 120 13.35 -9.90 -17.71
N PHE A 121 13.17 -11.08 -17.11
CA PHE A 121 13.49 -11.32 -15.71
C PHE A 121 14.84 -12.04 -15.54
N ASP A 122 15.61 -11.58 -14.55
CA ASP A 122 16.89 -12.18 -14.16
C ASP A 122 16.89 -12.43 -12.65
N ASN A 123 17.28 -13.63 -12.23
CA ASN A 123 17.39 -13.97 -10.81
C ASN A 123 18.80 -13.68 -10.29
N PHE A 124 18.88 -12.97 -9.16
CA PHE A 124 20.12 -12.65 -8.47
C PHE A 124 20.05 -13.16 -7.04
N LEU A 125 20.95 -14.08 -6.68
CA LEU A 125 21.12 -14.55 -5.31
C LEU A 125 22.23 -13.74 -4.63
N LEU A 126 21.90 -13.09 -3.51
CA LEU A 126 22.85 -12.35 -2.70
C LEU A 126 23.07 -13.10 -1.38
N SER A 127 24.14 -13.90 -1.30
CA SER A 127 24.50 -14.61 -0.08
C SER A 127 25.63 -13.90 0.66
N ASP A 128 25.39 -13.53 1.92
CA ASP A 128 26.43 -13.12 2.88
C ASP A 128 26.71 -14.25 3.90
N SER A 129 26.36 -15.50 3.55
CA SER A 129 26.60 -16.65 4.41
C SER A 129 28.07 -17.08 4.33
N ARG A 130 28.74 -17.16 5.48
CA ARG A 130 30.19 -17.45 5.56
C ARG A 130 30.51 -18.89 5.92
N LYS A 131 29.51 -19.65 6.38
CA LYS A 131 29.67 -21.06 6.73
C LYS A 131 29.35 -21.94 5.54
N LEU A 132 30.07 -23.06 5.45
CA LEU A 132 29.96 -24.00 4.34
C LEU A 132 28.55 -24.63 4.24
N GLU A 133 27.90 -24.88 5.38
CA GLU A 133 26.54 -25.45 5.43
C GLU A 133 25.43 -24.56 4.81
N TYR A 134 25.71 -23.26 4.65
CA TYR A 134 24.79 -22.28 4.06
C TYR A 134 25.32 -21.73 2.72
N ASN A 135 26.38 -22.34 2.19
CA ASN A 135 27.00 -21.87 0.96
C ASN A 135 26.18 -22.35 -0.24
N VAL A 136 25.81 -21.41 -1.11
CA VAL A 136 25.12 -21.68 -2.37
C VAL A 136 26.19 -21.55 -3.46
N VAL A 137 26.87 -22.67 -3.75
CA VAL A 137 27.90 -22.77 -4.79
C VAL A 137 27.27 -23.14 -6.11
#